data_AF-A0A7Y3LRL6-F1
#
_entry.id   AF-A0A7Y3LRL6-F1
#
_cell.length_a   1.000
_cell.length_b   1.000
_cell.length_c   1.000
_cell.angle_alpha   90.00
_cell.angle_beta   90.00
_cell.angle_gamma   90.00
#
_symmetry.space_group_name_H-M   'P 1'
#
loop_
_entity.id
_entity.type
_entity.pdbx_description
1 polymer ?
#
loop_
_entity_poly.entity_id
_entity_poly.type
_entity_poly.pdbx_seq_one_letter_code
_entity_poly.pdbx_strand_id
1 'polypeptide(L)'
;MRRLLACLTTAAAVLGGLTAAAPPAAAADSGTFSVLSYNVAGLPEAISSAPTPRESSTTTIGQRKAPYDIVHAQEDFNYHAYLYAADTAHPYRTATSGGAGIGSGLN
;
A
#
# COMPACT_ATOMS: atom_id res chain seq x y z
N MET A 1 -11.49 45.49 -9.59
CA MET A 1 -11.67 44.59 -10.75
C MET A 1 -10.37 43.90 -11.18
N ARG A 2 -9.24 44.59 -11.42
CA ARG A 2 -7.95 43.94 -11.78
C ARG A 2 -7.41 42.90 -10.78
N ARG A 3 -7.65 43.08 -9.47
CA ARG A 3 -7.21 42.12 -8.42
C ARG A 3 -8.07 40.84 -8.33
N LEU A 4 -9.33 40.89 -8.79
CA LEU A 4 -10.23 39.73 -8.83
C LEU A 4 -9.93 38.82 -10.02
N LEU A 5 -9.54 39.39 -11.17
CA LEU A 5 -9.13 38.60 -12.33
C LEU A 5 -7.83 37.82 -12.10
N ALA A 6 -6.86 38.39 -11.36
CA ALA A 6 -5.60 37.71 -11.03
C ALA A 6 -5.78 36.49 -10.12
N CYS A 7 -6.83 36.48 -9.28
CA CYS A 7 -7.16 35.36 -8.38
C CYS A 7 -7.91 34.22 -9.10
N LEU A 8 -8.68 34.55 -10.13
CA LEU A 8 -9.34 33.54 -10.99
C LEU A 8 -8.34 32.80 -11.88
N THR A 9 -7.32 33.49 -12.40
CA THR A 9 -6.30 32.87 -13.27
C THR A 9 -5.38 31.91 -12.53
N THR A 10 -5.08 32.16 -11.25
CA THR A 10 -4.31 31.23 -10.43
C THR A 10 -5.12 29.99 -10.03
N ALA A 11 -6.43 30.14 -9.77
CA ALA A 11 -7.30 28.99 -9.47
C ALA A 11 -7.39 28.01 -10.65
N ALA A 12 -7.52 28.49 -11.89
CA ALA A 12 -7.60 27.63 -13.07
C ALA A 12 -6.29 26.85 -13.35
N ALA A 13 -5.12 27.45 -13.10
CA ALA A 13 -3.83 26.78 -13.25
C ALA A 13 -3.60 25.69 -12.18
N VAL A 14 -4.13 25.89 -10.96
CA VAL A 14 -4.08 24.86 -9.90
C VAL A 14 -4.97 23.66 -10.27
N LEU A 15 -6.16 23.88 -10.83
CA LEU A 15 -7.07 22.81 -11.27
C LEU A 15 -6.54 22.01 -12.48
N GLY A 16 -5.84 22.64 -13.43
CA GLY A 16 -5.26 21.95 -14.59
C GLY A 16 -4.09 21.01 -14.26
N GLY A 17 -3.44 21.19 -13.11
CA GLY A 17 -2.37 20.31 -12.62
C GLY A 17 -2.86 18.99 -12.00
N LEU A 18 -4.16 18.89 -11.64
CA LEU A 18 -4.71 17.69 -10.99
C LEU A 18 -5.11 16.58 -11.97
N THR A 19 -5.05 16.82 -13.27
CA THR A 19 -5.43 15.83 -14.30
C THR A 19 -4.24 15.31 -15.10
N ALA A 20 -3.03 15.29 -14.51
CA ALA A 20 -1.90 14.60 -15.12
C ALA A 20 -2.25 13.11 -15.27
N ALA A 21 -2.65 12.72 -16.48
CA ALA A 21 -2.89 11.32 -16.81
C ALA A 21 -1.57 10.56 -16.62
N ALA A 22 -1.61 9.45 -15.87
CA ALA A 22 -0.46 8.58 -15.74
C ALA A 22 0.00 8.16 -17.14
N PRO A 23 1.31 8.22 -17.46
CA PRO A 23 1.80 7.74 -18.74
C PRO A 23 1.37 6.29 -18.94
N PRO A 24 1.02 5.88 -20.18
CA PRO A 24 0.66 4.50 -20.46
C PRO A 24 1.82 3.59 -20.06
N ALA A 25 1.53 2.55 -19.26
CA ALA A 25 2.52 1.57 -18.88
C ALA A 25 2.90 0.74 -20.13
N ALA A 26 4.15 0.84 -20.56
CA ALA A 26 4.72 -0.06 -21.55
C ALA A 26 5.09 -1.38 -20.87
N ALA A 27 4.37 -2.46 -21.19
CA ALA A 27 4.74 -3.78 -20.72
C ALA A 27 6.05 -4.22 -21.40
N ALA A 28 6.96 -4.81 -20.64
CA ALA A 28 8.13 -5.45 -21.22
C ALA A 28 7.70 -6.75 -21.91
N ASP A 29 8.22 -7.00 -23.11
CA ASP A 29 7.92 -8.21 -23.89
C ASP A 29 8.57 -9.48 -23.29
N SER A 30 9.56 -9.31 -22.40
CA SER A 30 10.22 -10.39 -21.67
C SER A 30 10.92 -9.84 -20.41
N GLY A 31 11.18 -10.73 -19.45
CA GLY A 31 11.85 -10.40 -18.20
C GLY A 31 11.60 -11.46 -17.12
N THR A 32 12.13 -11.24 -15.93
CA THR A 32 11.85 -12.05 -14.74
C THR A 32 11.33 -11.15 -13.63
N PHE A 33 10.37 -11.64 -12.86
CA PHE A 33 9.93 -11.03 -11.63
C PHE A 33 9.81 -12.10 -10.54
N SER A 34 9.87 -11.64 -9.31
CA SER A 34 9.80 -12.44 -8.10
C SER A 34 8.49 -12.16 -7.38
N VAL A 35 7.88 -13.21 -6.82
CA VAL A 35 6.58 -13.13 -6.16
C VAL A 35 6.68 -13.70 -4.75
N LEU A 36 6.12 -12.98 -3.78
CA LEU A 36 5.85 -13.49 -2.44
C LEU A 36 4.34 -13.60 -2.22
N SER A 37 3.85 -14.80 -1.95
CA SER A 37 2.52 -14.99 -1.35
C SER A 37 2.70 -15.44 0.09
N TYR A 38 2.20 -14.66 1.05
CA TYR A 38 2.46 -14.94 2.45
C TYR A 38 1.29 -14.56 3.36
N ASN A 39 0.87 -15.50 4.21
CA ASN A 39 -0.04 -15.22 5.30
C ASN A 39 0.73 -14.56 6.45
N VAL A 40 0.41 -13.29 6.74
CA VAL A 40 1.11 -12.47 7.74
C VAL A 40 0.55 -12.64 9.16
N ALA A 41 -0.52 -13.44 9.31
CA ALA A 41 -1.21 -13.70 10.56
C ALA A 41 -1.55 -12.41 11.33
N GLY A 42 -2.21 -11.47 10.63
CA GLY A 42 -2.53 -10.13 11.12
C GLY A 42 -3.85 -10.03 11.89
N LEU A 43 -4.38 -11.15 12.40
CA LEU A 43 -5.49 -11.14 13.36
C LEU A 43 -5.09 -10.38 14.65
N PRO A 44 -6.06 -9.75 15.35
CA PRO A 44 -5.82 -9.15 16.66
C PRO A 44 -5.09 -10.09 17.62
N GLU A 45 -4.14 -9.57 18.41
CA GLU A 45 -3.31 -10.36 19.34
C GLU A 45 -4.14 -11.36 20.17
N ALA A 46 -5.28 -10.92 20.69
CA ALA A 46 -6.16 -11.72 21.56
C ALA A 46 -6.75 -12.98 20.90
N ILE A 47 -6.78 -13.05 19.56
CA ILE A 47 -7.35 -14.18 18.82
C ILE A 47 -6.36 -14.80 17.82
N SER A 48 -5.13 -14.30 17.77
CA SER A 48 -4.07 -14.84 16.93
C SER A 48 -3.53 -16.15 17.52
N SER A 49 -3.30 -17.15 16.67
CA SER A 49 -2.65 -18.42 17.07
C SER A 49 -1.13 -18.39 16.94
N ALA A 50 -0.57 -17.28 16.49
CA ALA A 50 0.83 -17.24 16.13
C ALA A 50 1.73 -16.96 17.35
N PRO A 51 2.93 -17.57 17.41
CA PRO A 51 3.70 -17.73 18.66
C PRO A 51 4.49 -16.49 19.09
N THR A 52 4.52 -15.45 18.25
CA THR A 52 5.30 -14.24 18.46
C THR A 52 4.38 -13.01 18.51
N PRO A 53 4.78 -11.90 19.17
CA PRO A 53 3.97 -10.69 19.18
C PRO A 53 3.65 -10.20 17.77
N ARG A 54 2.38 -9.86 17.51
CA ARG A 54 1.94 -9.52 16.14
C ARG A 54 2.64 -8.28 15.61
N GLU A 55 2.70 -7.21 16.39
CA GLU A 55 3.26 -5.93 15.94
C GLU A 55 4.72 -6.05 15.47
N SER A 56 5.60 -6.62 16.30
CA SER A 56 7.02 -6.76 15.97
C SER A 56 7.26 -7.76 14.84
N SER A 57 6.43 -8.82 14.77
CA SER A 57 6.49 -9.80 13.68
C SER A 57 6.06 -9.18 12.34
N THR A 58 4.92 -8.48 12.31
CA THR A 58 4.42 -7.81 11.11
C THR A 58 5.36 -6.71 10.63
N THR A 59 5.95 -5.94 11.56
CA THR A 59 7.01 -4.98 11.23
C THR A 59 8.21 -5.66 10.55
N THR A 60 8.68 -6.79 11.11
CA THR A 60 9.79 -7.57 10.56
C THR A 60 9.47 -8.12 9.17
N ILE A 61 8.23 -8.59 8.95
CA ILE A 61 7.75 -9.04 7.64
C ILE A 61 7.81 -7.87 6.64
N GLY A 62 7.35 -6.68 7.05
CA GLY A 62 7.39 -5.47 6.24
C GLY A 62 8.80 -5.10 5.76
N GLN A 63 9.79 -5.23 6.64
CA GLN A 63 11.21 -4.99 6.31
C GLN A 63 11.77 -6.03 5.33
N ARG A 64 11.29 -7.28 5.38
CA ARG A 64 11.87 -8.42 4.66
C ARG A 64 11.27 -8.68 3.29
N LYS A 65 10.13 -8.09 2.95
CA LYS A 65 9.48 -8.29 1.64
C LYS A 65 10.10 -7.51 0.49
N ALA A 66 11.00 -6.55 0.78
CA ALA A 66 11.65 -5.70 -0.22
C ALA A 66 12.33 -6.42 -1.42
N PRO A 67 12.88 -7.65 -1.28
CA PRO A 67 13.48 -8.36 -2.41
C PRO A 67 12.49 -8.92 -3.45
N TYR A 68 11.18 -8.85 -3.20
CA TYR A 68 10.15 -9.37 -4.12
C TYR A 68 9.54 -8.25 -4.95
N ASP A 69 9.24 -8.49 -6.22
CA ASP A 69 8.65 -7.48 -7.10
C ASP A 69 7.13 -7.35 -6.88
N ILE A 70 6.48 -8.48 -6.59
CA ILE A 70 5.05 -8.58 -6.29
C ILE A 70 4.88 -9.27 -4.94
N VAL A 71 4.12 -8.65 -4.05
CA VAL A 71 3.77 -9.20 -2.75
C VAL A 71 2.26 -9.29 -2.66
N HIS A 72 1.78 -10.48 -2.31
CA HIS A 72 0.39 -10.74 -1.98
C HIS A 72 0.32 -11.23 -0.54
N ALA A 73 -0.27 -10.43 0.34
CA ALA A 73 -0.41 -10.76 1.75
C ALA A 73 -1.80 -11.33 2.06
N GLN A 74 -1.85 -12.37 2.89
CA GLN A 74 -3.09 -12.94 3.43
C GLN A 74 -3.16 -12.68 4.94
N GLU A 75 -4.38 -12.60 5.47
CA GLU A 75 -4.66 -12.15 6.84
C GLU A 75 -4.06 -10.79 7.20
N ASP A 76 -3.93 -9.89 6.23
CA ASP A 76 -3.55 -8.51 6.50
C ASP A 76 -4.75 -7.72 7.04
N PHE A 77 -4.97 -7.80 8.35
CA PHE A 77 -6.07 -7.14 9.05
C PHE A 77 -5.58 -6.00 9.95
N ASN A 78 -5.38 -6.26 11.25
CA ASN A 78 -5.25 -5.25 12.29
C ASN A 78 -3.86 -4.61 12.38
N TYR A 79 -2.86 -5.18 11.67
CA TYR A 79 -1.47 -4.73 11.72
C TYR A 79 -0.97 -4.15 10.38
N HIS A 80 -1.88 -3.89 9.43
CA HIS A 80 -1.58 -3.34 8.10
C HIS A 80 -0.67 -2.10 8.13
N ALA A 81 -0.93 -1.17 9.05
CA ALA A 81 -0.13 0.06 9.17
C ALA A 81 1.35 -0.24 9.47
N TYR A 82 1.65 -1.24 10.31
CA TYR A 82 3.01 -1.65 10.62
C TYR A 82 3.68 -2.35 9.43
N LEU A 83 2.92 -3.19 8.71
CA LEU A 83 3.38 -3.86 7.50
C LEU A 83 3.79 -2.84 6.42
N TYR A 84 3.05 -1.73 6.31
CA TYR A 84 3.26 -0.68 5.31
C TYR A 84 4.30 0.35 5.71
N ALA A 85 4.35 0.73 6.99
CA ALA A 85 5.34 1.67 7.50
C ALA A 85 6.77 1.12 7.37
N ALA A 86 6.92 -0.20 7.45
CA ALA A 86 8.19 -0.88 7.32
C ALA A 86 8.58 -1.25 5.88
N ASP A 87 7.66 -1.09 4.92
CA ASP A 87 7.91 -1.35 3.51
C ASP A 87 8.45 -0.10 2.82
N THR A 88 9.67 -0.17 2.31
CA THR A 88 10.35 0.93 1.62
C THR A 88 10.49 0.70 0.11
N ALA A 89 10.10 -0.48 -0.40
CA ALA A 89 10.43 -0.91 -1.75
C ALA A 89 9.24 -0.88 -2.72
N HIS A 90 8.01 -1.03 -2.22
CA HIS A 90 6.82 -1.12 -3.08
C HIS A 90 6.08 0.23 -3.11
N PRO A 91 6.11 1.01 -4.21
CA PRO A 91 5.38 2.28 -4.31
C PRO A 91 3.90 2.11 -4.64
N TYR A 92 3.53 0.98 -5.26
CA TYR A 92 2.15 0.66 -5.61
C TYR A 92 1.57 -0.29 -4.56
N ARG A 93 0.48 0.14 -3.92
CA ARG A 93 -0.09 -0.53 -2.75
C ARG A 93 -1.62 -0.49 -2.78
N THR A 94 -2.24 -1.55 -2.30
CA THR A 94 -3.69 -1.63 -2.09
C THR A 94 -4.05 -1.02 -0.74
N ALA A 95 -5.21 -0.37 -0.64
CA ALA A 95 -5.72 0.05 0.66
C ALA A 95 -6.16 -1.18 1.48
N THR A 96 -6.07 -1.10 2.80
CA THR A 96 -6.65 -2.14 3.67
C THR A 96 -8.15 -2.29 3.39
N SER A 97 -8.62 -3.54 3.37
CA SER A 97 -10.05 -3.86 3.28
C SER A 97 -10.77 -3.77 4.64
N GLY A 98 -10.04 -3.54 5.73
CA GLY A 98 -10.56 -3.42 7.09
C GLY A 98 -9.97 -4.46 8.05
N GLY A 99 -10.29 -4.32 9.34
CA GLY A 99 -9.86 -5.25 10.39
C GLY A 99 -10.55 -6.61 10.31
N ALA A 100 -10.09 -7.55 11.15
CA ALA A 100 -10.62 -8.91 11.20
C ALA A 100 -12.13 -8.90 11.49
N GLY A 101 -12.89 -9.68 10.73
CA GLY A 101 -14.35 -9.73 10.80
C GLY A 101 -15.08 -8.73 9.91
N ILE A 102 -14.36 -7.79 9.27
CA ILE A 102 -14.91 -6.83 8.30
C ILE A 102 -14.18 -6.92 6.96
N GLY A 103 -12.85 -6.89 6.97
CA GLY A 103 -12.02 -6.96 5.76
C GLY A 103 -11.92 -8.37 5.20
N SER A 104 -11.40 -8.47 3.97
CA SER A 104 -11.09 -9.75 3.32
C SER A 104 -9.77 -10.35 3.83
N GLY A 105 -8.90 -9.53 4.42
CA GLY A 105 -7.54 -9.90 4.81
C GLY A 105 -6.60 -10.08 3.63
N LEU A 106 -7.00 -9.66 2.43
CA LEU A 106 -6.16 -9.66 1.23
C LEU A 106 -5.55 -8.27 1.02
N ASN A 107 -4.26 -8.25 0.69
CA ASN A 107 -3.52 -7.05 0.34
C ASN A 107 -2.58 -7.31 -0.85
#